data_AF-A0A6J1NCP4-F1
#
_entry.id   AF-A0A6J1NCP4-F1
#
_cell.length_a   1.000
_cell.length_b   1.000
_cell.length_c   1.000
_cell.angle_alpha   90.00
_cell.angle_beta   90.00
_cell.angle_gamma   90.00
#
_symmetry.space_group_name_H-M   'P 1'
#
loop_
_entity.id
_entity.type
_entity.pdbx_description
1 polymer ?
#
loop_
_entity_poly.entity_id
_entity_poly.type
_entity_poly.pdbx_seq_one_letter_code
_entity_poly.pdbx_strand_id
1 'polypeptide(L)'
;MCVGVSLFCLWSRVEMWCRQQAAAAILPLLLAGWLTGESSEALTTFGKSNTDAPKNVQPTPPPARACNRQAECLGVSTASCVRTHFDPVTRCLCGDNSPPLNGRCEPVSKSLYHACSNSDECNDGLICFTPNITGVSPLHLRVHAPTDKICQCDTENGYREKEFACSDAEIIQISLLAVALVTCLRKILVN
;
A
#
# COMPACT_ATOMS: atom_id res chain seq x y z
N MET A 1 3.10 -28.12 48.61
CA MET A 1 2.56 -27.24 49.67
C MET A 1 2.85 -25.80 49.29
N CYS A 2 1.86 -24.92 49.45
CA CYS A 2 1.86 -23.45 49.26
C CYS A 2 1.99 -22.99 47.78
N VAL A 3 0.92 -22.75 47.02
CA VAL A 3 0.00 -21.58 47.08
C VAL A 3 0.77 -20.28 47.35
N GLY A 4 0.84 -19.35 46.39
CA GLY A 4 1.02 -17.94 46.78
C GLY A 4 1.81 -16.95 45.91
N VAL A 5 2.16 -17.17 44.64
CA VAL A 5 2.88 -16.11 43.86
C VAL A 5 2.34 -15.89 42.44
N SER A 6 1.19 -16.47 42.07
CA SER A 6 0.51 -16.15 40.80
C SER A 6 -0.47 -14.96 40.87
N LEU A 7 -0.64 -14.31 42.03
CA LEU A 7 -1.70 -13.29 42.21
C LEU A 7 -1.21 -11.90 42.64
N PHE A 8 0.05 -11.74 43.07
CA PHE A 8 0.54 -10.45 43.59
C PHE A 8 1.21 -9.54 42.54
N CYS A 9 1.86 -10.10 41.50
CA CYS A 9 2.49 -9.29 40.46
C CYS A 9 1.51 -8.75 39.41
N LEU A 10 0.34 -9.40 39.24
CA LEU A 10 -0.63 -9.01 38.21
C LEU A 10 -1.62 -7.93 38.66
N TRP A 11 -1.75 -7.63 39.97
CA TRP A 11 -2.71 -6.64 40.48
C TRP A 11 -2.05 -5.28 40.84
N SER A 12 -0.83 -5.25 41.39
CA SER A 12 -0.24 -4.00 41.89
C SER A 12 0.33 -3.04 40.84
N ARG A 13 0.38 -3.42 39.55
CA ARG A 13 0.97 -2.58 38.48
C ARG A 13 -0.06 -1.89 37.59
N VAL A 14 -1.34 -2.23 37.73
CA VAL A 14 -2.38 -1.86 36.75
C VAL A 14 -3.16 -0.59 37.12
N GLU A 15 -3.25 -0.15 38.38
CA GLU A 15 -4.34 0.81 38.70
C GLU A 15 -3.99 2.14 39.39
N MET A 16 -2.88 2.31 40.09
CA MET A 16 -2.72 3.54 40.89
C MET A 16 -1.25 3.93 41.04
N TRP A 17 -0.74 4.79 40.16
CA TRP A 17 -0.06 6.02 40.64
C TRP A 17 0.57 6.91 39.57
N CYS A 18 0.69 6.53 38.30
CA CYS A 18 1.21 7.46 37.29
C CYS A 18 0.11 8.29 36.62
N ARG A 19 -1.03 8.47 37.28
CA ARG A 19 -2.14 9.28 36.77
C ARG A 19 -2.48 10.52 37.59
N GLN A 20 -1.72 10.92 38.62
CA GLN A 20 -2.29 11.94 39.52
C GLN A 20 -1.46 13.04 40.17
N GLN A 21 -0.14 13.16 40.07
CA GLN A 21 0.55 14.32 40.66
C GLN A 21 1.83 14.75 39.93
N ALA A 22 1.68 15.53 38.85
CA ALA A 22 2.59 16.63 38.48
C ALA A 22 2.04 17.47 37.30
N ALA A 23 0.73 17.46 37.08
CA ALA A 23 0.04 18.47 36.30
C ALA A 23 0.01 19.78 37.11
N ALA A 24 1.10 20.56 37.12
CA ALA A 24 1.11 21.92 37.64
C ALA A 24 2.43 22.67 37.32
N ALA A 25 2.84 22.81 36.04
CA ALA A 25 3.97 23.71 35.73
C ALA A 25 4.08 24.26 34.30
N ILE A 26 3.10 24.10 33.39
CA ILE A 26 3.27 24.52 31.98
C ILE A 26 2.06 25.32 31.45
N LEU A 27 1.53 26.23 32.27
CA LEU A 27 0.36 27.07 31.94
C LEU A 27 0.60 28.60 31.97
N PRO A 28 1.80 29.17 31.68
CA PRO A 28 1.78 30.59 31.29
C PRO A 28 2.60 31.02 30.06
N LEU A 29 3.22 30.13 29.27
CA LEU A 29 4.20 30.56 28.23
C LEU A 29 3.81 30.36 26.75
N LEU A 30 2.63 29.85 26.42
CA LEU A 30 2.18 29.66 25.02
C LEU A 30 0.94 30.50 24.63
N LEU A 31 0.65 31.56 25.40
CA LEU A 31 -0.49 32.47 25.17
C LEU A 31 -0.09 33.81 24.49
N ALA A 32 1.11 33.94 23.93
CA ALA A 32 1.61 35.24 23.42
C ALA A 32 2.30 35.24 22.04
N GLY A 33 2.13 34.19 21.22
CA GLY A 33 2.70 34.14 19.87
C GLY A 33 1.66 33.72 18.84
N TRP A 34 1.50 34.53 17.80
CA TRP A 34 0.66 34.29 16.60
C TRP A 34 -0.79 34.78 16.69
N LEU A 35 -0.95 35.99 17.24
CA LEU A 35 -1.71 37.00 16.51
C LEU A 35 -0.85 37.44 15.32
N THR A 36 -1.29 37.14 14.09
CA THR A 36 -1.12 37.92 12.84
C THR A 36 -1.24 36.98 11.63
N GLY A 37 -2.04 37.37 10.65
CA GLY A 37 -1.90 36.86 9.28
C GLY A 37 -3.09 36.11 8.70
N GLU A 38 -4.31 36.55 8.97
CA GLU A 38 -5.39 36.35 7.99
C GLU A 38 -4.98 37.11 6.72
N SER A 39 -4.74 36.40 5.62
CA SER A 39 -4.71 37.00 4.29
C SER A 39 -5.42 36.07 3.32
N SER A 40 -6.69 36.37 3.14
CA SER A 40 -7.52 35.92 2.04
C SER A 40 -6.89 36.38 0.72
N GLU A 41 -6.43 35.47 -0.13
CA GLU A 41 -6.17 35.79 -1.52
C GLU A 41 -7.50 35.71 -2.29
N ALA A 42 -8.19 36.85 -2.28
CA ALA A 42 -9.36 37.10 -3.09
C ALA A 42 -9.01 37.05 -4.59
N LEU A 43 -9.89 36.41 -5.38
CA LEU A 43 -9.97 36.59 -6.82
C LEU A 43 -10.21 38.08 -7.15
N THR A 44 -9.17 38.84 -7.54
CA THR A 44 -9.27 39.93 -8.52
C THR A 44 -7.88 40.32 -8.99
N THR A 45 -7.60 40.25 -10.30
CA THR A 45 -6.70 41.22 -10.94
C THR A 45 -6.86 41.18 -12.46
N PHE A 46 -7.51 42.23 -12.95
CA PHE A 46 -7.35 42.73 -14.31
C PHE A 46 -5.97 43.37 -14.44
N GLY A 47 -5.23 42.98 -15.49
CA GLY A 47 -4.23 43.83 -16.14
C GLY A 47 -2.83 43.90 -15.48
N LYS A 48 -1.94 42.97 -15.84
CA LYS A 48 -0.49 43.22 -15.86
C LYS A 48 0.19 42.35 -16.92
N SER A 49 0.69 42.97 -17.99
CA SER A 49 1.56 42.32 -18.97
C SER A 49 2.84 41.86 -18.28
N ASN A 50 3.09 40.55 -18.25
CA ASN A 50 4.38 39.99 -17.88
C ASN A 50 5.14 39.67 -19.17
N THR A 51 6.24 40.39 -19.40
CA THR A 51 7.26 40.07 -20.39
C THR A 51 8.27 39.11 -19.75
N ASP A 52 7.79 37.96 -19.29
CA ASP A 52 8.68 36.86 -18.86
C ASP A 52 8.69 35.81 -19.97
N ALA A 53 9.90 35.46 -20.43
CA ALA A 53 10.10 34.40 -21.39
C ALA A 53 9.46 33.09 -20.85
N PRO A 54 8.69 32.35 -21.66
CA PRO A 54 8.02 31.15 -21.19
C PRO A 54 9.07 30.18 -20.65
N LYS A 55 9.03 29.93 -19.35
CA LYS A 55 9.68 28.78 -18.71
C LYS A 55 9.28 27.58 -19.56
N ASN A 56 10.26 26.88 -20.13
CA ASN A 56 10.03 25.67 -20.92
C ASN A 56 9.44 24.60 -19.99
N VAL A 57 8.12 24.65 -19.81
CA VAL A 57 7.33 23.60 -19.19
C VAL A 57 7.33 22.50 -20.22
N GLN A 58 8.25 21.55 -20.05
CA GLN A 58 8.26 20.32 -20.82
C GLN A 58 6.84 19.74 -20.78
N PRO A 59 6.21 19.44 -21.93
CA PRO A 59 4.83 18.97 -21.94
C PRO A 59 4.71 17.74 -21.05
N THR A 60 3.82 17.80 -20.06
CA THR A 60 3.47 16.63 -19.26
C THR A 60 3.06 15.52 -20.24
N PRO A 61 3.65 14.32 -20.17
CA PRO A 61 3.29 13.24 -21.08
C PRO A 61 1.78 13.00 -21.01
N PRO A 62 1.12 12.78 -22.15
CA PRO A 62 -0.32 12.59 -22.16
C PRO A 62 -0.68 11.39 -21.27
N PRO A 63 -1.78 11.48 -20.49
CA PRO A 63 -2.20 10.39 -19.64
C PRO A 63 -2.48 9.14 -20.47
N ALA A 64 -2.24 7.97 -19.87
CA ALA A 64 -2.53 6.70 -20.53
C ALA A 64 -3.98 6.61 -21.03
N ARG A 65 -4.19 5.85 -22.10
CA ARG A 65 -5.50 5.65 -22.71
C ARG A 65 -6.44 4.95 -21.72
N ALA A 66 -7.65 5.47 -21.54
CA ALA A 66 -8.70 4.82 -20.75
C ALA A 66 -9.17 3.52 -21.42
N CYS A 67 -9.57 2.54 -20.61
CA CYS A 67 -10.02 1.24 -21.07
C CYS A 67 -11.10 0.67 -20.15
N ASN A 68 -12.01 -0.16 -20.68
CA ASN A 68 -12.96 -0.92 -19.85
C ASN A 68 -12.62 -2.42 -19.78
N ARG A 69 -11.87 -2.93 -20.76
CA ARG A 69 -11.46 -4.34 -20.84
C ARG A 69 -10.05 -4.45 -21.42
N GLN A 70 -9.39 -5.58 -21.15
CA GLN A 70 -8.05 -5.88 -21.65
C GLN A 70 -7.92 -5.77 -23.19
N ALA A 71 -8.97 -6.11 -23.93
CA ALA A 71 -8.99 -6.03 -25.39
C ALA A 71 -8.75 -4.61 -25.95
N GLU A 72 -9.07 -3.57 -25.19
CA GLU A 72 -8.85 -2.18 -25.61
C GLU A 72 -7.37 -1.76 -25.55
N CYS A 73 -6.55 -2.51 -24.82
CA CYS A 73 -5.11 -2.27 -24.66
C CYS A 73 -4.24 -3.06 -25.66
N LEU A 74 -4.84 -3.86 -26.56
CA LEU A 74 -4.10 -4.68 -27.54
C LEU A 74 -3.21 -3.86 -28.50
N GLY A 75 -3.47 -2.56 -28.67
CA GLY A 75 -2.64 -1.67 -29.47
C GLY A 75 -1.32 -1.24 -28.81
N VAL A 76 -1.14 -1.53 -27.52
CA VAL A 76 0.08 -1.24 -26.75
C VAL A 76 0.63 -2.57 -26.26
N SER A 77 1.74 -3.00 -26.84
CA SER A 77 2.37 -4.28 -26.49
C SER A 77 2.72 -4.31 -25.00
N THR A 78 2.28 -5.38 -24.31
CA THR A 78 2.51 -5.69 -22.88
C THR A 78 1.77 -4.82 -21.86
N ALA A 79 0.95 -3.85 -22.30
CA ALA A 79 0.08 -3.09 -21.40
C ALA A 79 -1.14 -3.90 -20.95
N SER A 80 -1.60 -3.63 -19.74
CA SER A 80 -2.83 -4.20 -19.18
C SER A 80 -3.84 -3.12 -18.87
N CYS A 81 -5.13 -3.45 -18.95
CA CYS A 81 -6.20 -2.58 -18.50
C CYS A 81 -6.35 -2.72 -16.99
N VAL A 82 -5.87 -1.73 -16.23
CA VAL A 82 -5.81 -1.81 -14.77
C VAL A 82 -6.41 -0.57 -14.12
N ARG A 83 -6.94 -0.74 -12.91
CA ARG A 83 -7.36 0.35 -12.03
C ARG A 83 -6.37 0.46 -10.87
N THR A 84 -5.70 1.58 -10.76
CA THR A 84 -4.81 1.85 -9.63
C THR A 84 -5.59 2.42 -8.44
N HIS A 85 -5.00 2.40 -7.25
CA HIS A 85 -5.65 2.95 -6.05
C HIS A 85 -5.70 4.47 -6.03
N PHE A 86 -4.74 5.13 -6.68
CA PHE A 86 -4.66 6.58 -6.79
C PHE A 86 -5.51 7.15 -7.93
N ASP A 87 -6.01 6.31 -8.84
CA ASP A 87 -6.76 6.77 -10.00
C ASP A 87 -8.12 6.07 -10.14
N PRO A 88 -9.23 6.82 -10.12
CA PRO A 88 -10.56 6.24 -10.28
C PRO A 88 -10.89 5.86 -11.72
N VAL A 89 -9.98 6.00 -12.68
CA VAL A 89 -10.21 5.63 -14.08
C VAL A 89 -9.26 4.52 -14.50
N THR A 90 -9.82 3.47 -15.08
CA THR A 90 -9.09 2.33 -15.63
C THR A 90 -8.37 2.73 -16.91
N ARG A 91 -7.08 2.41 -16.99
CA ARG A 91 -6.22 2.79 -18.12
C ARG A 91 -5.33 1.63 -18.54
N CYS A 92 -4.87 1.71 -19.79
CA CYS A 92 -3.84 0.82 -20.32
C CYS A 92 -2.47 1.25 -19.76
N LEU A 93 -1.97 0.50 -18.79
CA LEU A 93 -0.71 0.77 -18.10
C LEU A 93 0.30 -0.35 -18.36
N CYS A 94 1.57 0.00 -18.29
CA CYS A 94 2.68 -0.95 -18.34
C CYS A 94 2.79 -1.73 -17.02
N GLY A 95 3.59 -2.81 -17.00
CA GLY A 95 3.70 -3.71 -15.84
C GLY A 95 4.04 -3.03 -14.51
N ASP A 96 4.66 -1.86 -14.54
CA ASP A 96 5.02 -1.03 -13.39
C ASP A 96 3.96 0.04 -13.03
N ASN A 97 2.78 0.00 -13.64
CA ASN A 97 1.72 1.01 -13.58
C ASN A 97 2.08 2.37 -14.20
N SER A 98 3.16 2.45 -14.97
CA SER A 98 3.48 3.65 -15.74
C SER A 98 2.67 3.74 -17.04
N PRO A 99 2.43 4.95 -17.57
CA PRO A 99 1.84 5.12 -18.89
C PRO A 99 2.83 4.65 -19.98
N PRO A 100 2.35 4.05 -21.08
CA PRO A 100 3.22 3.62 -22.17
C PRO A 100 3.90 4.80 -22.86
N LEU A 101 5.20 4.67 -23.12
CA LEU A 101 5.99 5.65 -23.83
C LEU A 101 5.89 5.40 -25.33
N ASN A 102 5.38 6.37 -26.09
CA ASN A 102 5.17 6.25 -27.54
C ASN A 102 4.35 5.01 -27.95
N GLY A 103 3.37 4.63 -27.13
CA GLY A 103 2.51 3.47 -27.39
C GLY A 103 3.17 2.12 -27.15
N ARG A 104 4.30 2.07 -26.42
CA ARG A 104 5.00 0.85 -26.06
C ARG A 104 5.36 0.87 -24.57
N CYS A 105 5.50 -0.31 -24.00
CA CYS A 105 6.03 -0.50 -22.66
C CYS A 105 7.43 -1.11 -22.76
N GLU A 106 8.31 -0.72 -21.84
CA GLU A 106 9.57 -1.43 -21.63
C GLU A 106 9.27 -2.83 -21.05
N PRO A 107 10.09 -3.86 -21.33
CA PRO A 107 10.02 -5.14 -20.63
C PRO A 107 10.30 -4.95 -19.13
N VAL A 108 9.23 -4.78 -18.37
CA VAL A 108 9.23 -4.77 -16.90
C VAL A 108 8.40 -5.94 -16.39
N SER A 109 8.74 -6.45 -15.21
CA SER A 109 7.89 -7.40 -14.50
C SER A 109 6.52 -6.76 -14.21
N LYS A 110 5.48 -7.59 -14.29
CA LYS A 110 4.10 -7.18 -14.12
C LYS A 110 3.76 -7.12 -12.63
N SER A 111 3.26 -5.97 -12.18
CA SER A 111 2.77 -5.78 -10.82
C SER A 111 1.40 -6.43 -10.63
N LEU A 112 0.86 -6.30 -9.42
CA LEU A 112 -0.47 -6.77 -9.05
C LEU A 112 -1.54 -6.33 -10.06
N TYR A 113 -2.46 -7.24 -10.39
CA TYR A 113 -3.59 -7.12 -11.33
C TYR A 113 -3.26 -6.98 -12.82
N HIS A 114 -1.99 -6.98 -13.22
CA HIS A 114 -1.65 -6.99 -14.64
C HIS A 114 -1.97 -8.35 -15.28
N ALA A 115 -2.44 -8.33 -16.53
CA ALA A 115 -2.72 -9.55 -17.28
C ALA A 115 -1.42 -10.30 -17.60
N CYS A 116 -1.38 -11.60 -17.37
CA CYS A 116 -0.19 -12.44 -17.50
C CYS A 116 -0.51 -13.74 -18.23
N SER A 117 0.51 -14.35 -18.85
CA SER A 117 0.39 -15.71 -19.38
C SER A 117 1.02 -16.73 -18.44
N ASN A 118 2.18 -16.38 -17.88
CA ASN A 118 2.97 -17.21 -16.97
C ASN A 118 3.34 -16.44 -15.71
N SER A 119 3.64 -17.16 -14.64
CA SER A 119 4.06 -16.57 -13.36
C SER A 119 5.41 -15.86 -13.45
N ASP A 120 6.28 -16.25 -14.38
CA ASP A 120 7.61 -15.63 -14.60
C ASP A 120 7.52 -14.19 -15.10
N GLU A 121 6.35 -13.77 -15.61
CA GLU A 121 6.11 -12.39 -16.03
C GLU A 121 5.73 -11.49 -14.85
N CYS A 122 5.29 -12.08 -13.73
CA CYS A 122 4.86 -11.36 -12.55
C CYS A 122 6.05 -11.02 -11.65
N ASN A 123 5.93 -9.93 -10.90
CA ASN A 123 6.93 -9.54 -9.90
C ASN A 123 7.01 -10.55 -8.73
N ASP A 124 8.07 -10.47 -7.92
CA ASP A 124 8.27 -11.38 -6.79
C ASP A 124 7.08 -11.39 -5.82
N GLY A 125 6.72 -12.58 -5.32
CA GLY A 125 5.55 -12.76 -4.44
C GLY A 125 4.19 -12.74 -5.16
N LEU A 126 4.18 -12.63 -6.50
CA LEU A 126 2.99 -12.75 -7.33
C LEU A 126 3.00 -14.06 -8.13
N ILE A 127 1.81 -14.62 -8.35
CA ILE A 127 1.57 -15.78 -9.20
C ILE A 127 0.51 -15.43 -10.26
N CYS A 128 0.69 -15.99 -11.47
CA CYS A 128 -0.25 -15.77 -12.56
C CYS A 128 -1.45 -16.72 -12.47
N PHE A 129 -2.59 -16.22 -12.01
CA PHE A 129 -3.78 -17.05 -11.81
C PHE A 129 -5.07 -16.31 -12.18
N THR A 130 -6.14 -17.06 -12.41
CA THR A 130 -7.45 -16.51 -12.74
C THR A 130 -8.09 -15.91 -11.49
N PRO A 131 -8.52 -14.63 -11.52
CA PRO A 131 -9.16 -13.99 -10.37
C PRO A 131 -10.54 -14.57 -10.11
N ASN A 132 -10.91 -14.72 -8.83
CA ASN A 132 -12.26 -15.12 -8.44
C ASN A 132 -13.20 -13.89 -8.47
N ILE A 133 -13.71 -13.57 -9.67
CA ILE A 133 -14.61 -12.43 -9.88
C ILE A 133 -16.05 -12.85 -9.56
N THR A 134 -16.55 -12.40 -8.42
CA THR A 134 -17.94 -12.55 -7.99
C THR A 134 -18.62 -11.18 -7.98
N GLY A 135 -19.95 -11.12 -7.78
CA GLY A 135 -20.70 -9.86 -7.72
C GLY A 135 -20.23 -8.88 -6.64
N VAL A 136 -19.52 -9.36 -5.62
CA VAL A 136 -18.95 -8.56 -4.51
C VAL A 136 -17.48 -8.21 -4.71
N SER A 137 -16.86 -8.61 -5.83
CA SER A 137 -15.44 -8.33 -6.07
C SER A 137 -15.15 -6.83 -6.15
N PRO A 138 -13.97 -6.40 -5.68
CA PRO A 138 -13.50 -5.02 -5.77
C PRO A 138 -13.55 -4.46 -7.18
N LEU A 139 -13.72 -3.14 -7.30
CA LEU A 139 -13.87 -2.47 -8.59
C LEU A 139 -12.68 -2.69 -9.54
N HIS A 140 -11.46 -2.83 -8.99
CA HIS A 140 -10.24 -3.04 -9.77
C HIS A 140 -10.19 -4.42 -10.44
N LEU A 141 -10.88 -5.43 -9.89
CA LEU A 141 -10.96 -6.78 -10.46
C LEU A 141 -12.03 -6.92 -11.55
N ARG A 142 -13.06 -6.05 -11.55
CA ARG A 142 -14.20 -6.13 -12.48
C ARG A 142 -13.86 -5.81 -13.94
N VAL A 143 -12.67 -5.28 -14.18
CA VAL A 143 -12.14 -4.90 -15.50
C VAL A 143 -11.71 -6.14 -16.29
N HIS A 144 -11.31 -7.19 -15.58
CA HIS A 144 -10.82 -8.43 -16.15
C HIS A 144 -11.98 -9.38 -16.42
N ALA A 145 -11.87 -10.19 -17.48
CA ALA A 145 -12.81 -11.28 -17.68
C ALA A 145 -12.55 -12.40 -16.65
N PRO A 146 -13.55 -13.23 -16.31
CA PRO A 146 -13.38 -14.36 -15.40
C PRO A 146 -12.42 -15.44 -15.91
N THR A 147 -12.01 -15.36 -17.18
CA THR A 147 -11.07 -16.27 -17.82
C THR A 147 -9.65 -15.69 -17.92
N ASP A 148 -9.51 -14.38 -17.70
CA ASP A 148 -8.23 -13.70 -17.86
C ASP A 148 -7.35 -14.02 -16.65
N LYS A 149 -6.13 -14.48 -16.89
CA LYS A 149 -5.14 -14.66 -15.83
C LYS A 149 -4.48 -13.32 -15.53
N ILE A 150 -4.34 -13.01 -14.25
CA ILE A 150 -3.68 -11.79 -13.77
C ILE A 150 -2.68 -12.14 -12.66
N CYS A 151 -1.69 -11.27 -12.49
CA CYS A 151 -0.74 -11.38 -11.38
C CYS A 151 -1.47 -11.09 -10.06
N GLN A 152 -1.53 -12.08 -9.17
CA GLN A 152 -2.14 -11.99 -7.85
C GLN A 152 -1.13 -12.40 -6.78
N CYS A 153 -1.30 -11.93 -5.54
CA CYS A 153 -0.42 -12.34 -4.45
C CYS A 153 -0.44 -13.86 -4.29
N ASP A 154 0.75 -14.44 -4.12
CA ASP A 154 0.89 -15.88 -3.91
C ASP A 154 0.46 -16.27 -2.49
N THR A 155 -0.83 -16.59 -2.36
CA THR A 155 -1.42 -17.00 -1.08
C THR A 155 -0.91 -18.34 -0.59
N GLU A 156 -0.39 -19.21 -1.47
CA GLU A 156 0.14 -20.52 -1.08
C GLU A 156 1.48 -20.36 -0.35
N ASN A 157 2.30 -19.42 -0.81
CA ASN A 157 3.56 -19.05 -0.15
C ASN A 157 3.37 -18.02 0.98
N GLY A 158 2.13 -17.70 1.34
CA GLY A 158 1.81 -16.84 2.49
C GLY A 158 1.75 -15.34 2.19
N TYR A 159 1.88 -14.93 0.93
CA TYR A 159 1.69 -13.53 0.53
C TYR A 159 0.21 -13.18 0.56
N ARG A 160 -0.13 -11.99 1.08
CA ARG A 160 -1.50 -11.51 1.13
C ARG A 160 -1.58 -10.10 0.61
N GLU A 161 -2.64 -9.81 -0.13
CA GLU A 161 -2.89 -8.44 -0.57
C GLU A 161 -3.23 -7.54 0.62
N LYS A 162 -2.51 -6.42 0.75
CA LYS A 162 -2.77 -5.36 1.71
C LYS A 162 -2.44 -4.03 1.04
N GLU A 163 -3.38 -3.08 1.10
CA GLU A 163 -3.18 -1.72 0.56
C GLU A 163 -2.69 -1.70 -0.91
N PHE A 164 -3.25 -2.57 -1.76
CA PHE A 164 -2.91 -2.68 -3.19
C PHE A 164 -1.46 -3.13 -3.48
N ALA A 165 -0.81 -3.76 -2.50
CA ALA A 165 0.47 -4.44 -2.63
C ALA A 165 0.39 -5.84 -2.01
N CYS A 166 1.32 -6.72 -2.36
CA CYS A 166 1.46 -7.99 -1.66
C CYS A 166 2.32 -7.77 -0.42
N SER A 167 1.77 -8.05 0.74
CA SER A 167 2.54 -8.16 1.98
C SER A 167 3.47 -9.36 1.86
N ASP A 168 4.70 -9.20 2.33
CA ASP A 168 5.66 -10.28 2.44
C ASP A 168 5.06 -11.46 3.23
N ALA A 169 5.48 -12.67 2.86
CA ALA A 169 5.13 -13.87 3.60
C ALA A 169 5.46 -13.66 5.08
N GLU A 170 4.46 -13.75 5.95
CA GLU A 170 4.63 -13.59 7.40
C GLU A 170 5.34 -14.82 7.98
N ILE A 171 6.63 -14.97 7.70
CA ILE A 171 7.51 -16.01 8.25
C ILE A 171 7.88 -15.62 9.70
N ILE A 172 6.89 -15.39 10.59
CA ILE A 172 7.18 -14.96 11.97
C ILE A 172 6.50 -15.82 13.05
N GLN A 173 5.51 -16.66 12.74
CA GLN A 173 4.84 -17.43 13.80
C GLN A 173 5.46 -18.80 14.16
N ILE A 174 6.07 -19.50 13.21
CA ILE A 174 6.59 -20.86 13.48
C ILE A 174 7.96 -20.82 14.19
N SER A 175 8.80 -19.83 13.87
CA SER A 175 10.16 -19.72 14.40
C SER A 175 10.22 -19.40 15.90
N LEU A 176 9.27 -18.61 16.42
CA LEU A 176 9.24 -18.24 17.84
C LEU A 176 8.82 -19.41 18.75
N LEU A 177 7.90 -20.26 18.29
CA LEU A 177 7.50 -21.48 19.01
C LEU A 177 8.63 -22.52 19.04
N ALA A 178 9.36 -22.68 17.93
CA ALA A 178 10.50 -23.59 17.87
C ALA A 178 11.65 -23.16 18.81
N VAL A 179 11.98 -21.87 18.84
CA VAL A 179 13.02 -21.34 19.73
C VAL A 179 12.61 -21.45 21.21
N ALA A 180 11.34 -21.18 21.54
CA ALA A 180 10.80 -21.35 22.89
C ALA A 180 10.81 -22.81 23.36
N LEU A 181 10.43 -23.75 22.50
CA LEU A 181 10.45 -25.19 22.83
C LEU A 181 11.87 -25.72 23.01
N VAL A 182 12.82 -25.34 22.15
CA VAL A 182 14.22 -25.78 22.26
C VAL A 182 14.89 -25.21 23.52
N THR A 183 14.59 -23.96 23.88
CA THR A 183 15.11 -23.35 25.13
C THR A 183 14.48 -23.96 26.38
N CYS A 184 13.18 -24.27 26.36
CA CYS A 184 12.51 -25.01 27.45
C CYS A 184 13.07 -26.42 27.62
N LEU A 185 13.27 -27.18 26.53
CA LEU A 185 13.81 -28.54 26.59
C LEU A 185 15.26 -28.57 27.11
N ARG A 186 16.11 -27.62 26.70
CA ARG A 186 17.47 -27.49 27.23
C ARG A 186 17.49 -27.17 28.73
N LYS A 187 16.55 -26.36 29.22
CA LYS A 187 16.42 -26.04 30.65
C LYS A 187 16.00 -27.25 31.49
N ILE A 188 15.18 -28.15 30.94
CA ILE A 188 14.73 -29.38 31.63
C ILE A 188 15.83 -30.45 31.64
N LEU A 189 16.67 -30.53 30.60
CA LEU A 189 17.74 -31.53 30.48
C LEU A 189 19.02 -31.20 31.28
N VAL A 190 19.19 -29.95 31.70
CA VAL A 190 20.39 -29.46 32.44
C VAL A 190 20.11 -29.30 33.94
N ASN A 191 18.88 -29.57 34.39
CA ASN A 191 18.47 -29.61 35.80
C ASN A 191 18.09 -31.03 36.21
#